data_AF-X0VBE8-F1
#
_entry.id   AF-X0VBE8-F1
#
_cell.length_a   1.000
_cell.length_b   1.000
_cell.length_c   1.000
_cell.angle_alpha   90.00
_cell.angle_beta   90.00
_cell.angle_gamma   90.00
#
_symmetry.space_group_name_H-M   'P 1'
#
loop_
_entity.id
_entity.type
_entity.pdbx_description
1 polymer ?
#
loop_
_entity_poly.entity_id
_entity_poly.type
_entity_poly.pdbx_seq_one_letter_code
_entity_poly.pdbx_strand_id
1 'polypeptide(L)' 'MATSLEEILKSHRTRRPIVMGVLNVTPDSFSDGGRFYDPAAAVAQALRMVAEGADVIDVGAESTRPGSARISASE' A
#
# COMPACT_ATOMS: atom_id res chain seq x y z
N MET A 1 8.32 15.48 -12.94
CA MET A 1 7.70 16.48 -12.04
C MET A 1 6.75 15.72 -11.13
N ALA A 2 6.88 15.86 -9.81
CA ALA A 2 5.98 15.19 -8.87
C ALA A 2 4.66 15.96 -8.83
N THR A 3 3.56 15.32 -9.22
CA THR A 3 2.21 15.86 -9.07
C THR A 3 1.91 15.99 -7.57
N SER A 4 1.42 17.15 -7.12
CA SER A 4 1.12 17.36 -5.70
C SER A 4 -0.06 16.47 -5.25
N LEU A 5 -0.08 16.08 -3.97
CA LEU A 5 -1.21 15.32 -3.39
C LEU A 5 -2.53 16.09 -3.59
N GLU A 6 -2.50 17.42 -3.52
CA GLU A 6 -3.66 18.25 -3.83
C GLU A 6 -4.11 18.14 -5.29
N GLU A 7 -3.18 18.05 -6.25
CA GLU A 7 -3.51 17.88 -7.67
C GLU A 7 -4.07 16.50 -7.96
N ILE A 8 -3.55 15.44 -7.30
CA ILE A 8 -4.13 14.10 -7.35
C ILE A 8 -5.55 14.16 -6.80
N LEU A 9 -5.76 14.71 -5.60
CA LEU A 9 -7.10 14.80 -5.01
C LEU A 9 -8.04 15.72 -5.81
N LYS A 10 -7.53 16.78 -6.47
CA LYS A 10 -8.31 17.64 -7.37
C LYS A 10 -8.67 16.95 -8.68
N SER A 11 -7.79 16.13 -9.27
CA SER A 11 -8.13 15.29 -10.43
C SER A 11 -9.16 14.22 -10.05
N HIS A 12 -9.18 13.83 -8.77
CA HIS A 12 -10.15 12.94 -8.15
C HIS A 12 -11.30 13.71 -7.46
N ARG A 13 -11.68 14.91 -7.94
CA ARG A 13 -13.00 15.52 -7.64
C ARG A 13 -14.11 14.67 -8.25
N THR A 14 -14.33 13.49 -7.68
CA THR A 14 -14.97 12.39 -8.37
C THR A 14 -16.48 12.41 -8.18
N ARG A 15 -17.19 12.31 -9.30
CA ARG A 15 -18.58 11.80 -9.34
C ARG A 15 -18.65 10.27 -9.20
N ARG A 16 -17.56 9.61 -8.78
CA ARG A 16 -17.40 8.15 -8.69
C ARG A 16 -16.58 7.71 -7.46
N PRO A 17 -16.77 6.49 -6.95
CA PRO A 17 -15.89 5.92 -5.92
C PRO A 17 -14.43 5.85 -6.38
N ILE A 18 -13.49 5.97 -5.44
CA ILE A 18 -12.06 5.74 -5.65
C ILE A 18 -11.66 4.35 -5.13
N VAL A 19 -10.64 3.76 -5.74
CA VAL A 19 -10.10 2.44 -5.36
C VAL A 19 -8.78 2.62 -4.60
N MET A 20 -8.68 1.99 -3.44
CA MET A 20 -7.48 1.95 -2.61
C MET A 20 -6.89 0.54 -2.63
N GLY A 21 -5.65 0.41 -3.12
CA GLY A 21 -4.88 -0.82 -3.03
C GLY A 21 -4.20 -0.93 -1.67
N VAL A 22 -4.41 -2.04 -0.96
CA VAL A 22 -3.78 -2.30 0.35
C VAL A 22 -2.53 -3.15 0.16
N LEU A 23 -1.36 -2.59 0.48
CA LEU A 23 -0.06 -3.25 0.36
C LEU A 23 0.55 -3.46 1.74
N ASN A 24 0.46 -4.70 2.24
CA ASN A 24 1.08 -5.10 3.50
C ASN A 24 2.53 -5.54 3.29
N VAL A 25 3.46 -4.84 3.94
CA VAL A 25 4.91 -5.07 3.90
C VAL A 25 5.33 -5.65 5.25
N THR A 26 4.84 -6.86 5.55
CA THR A 26 5.16 -7.56 6.80
C THR A 26 5.85 -8.91 6.51
N PRO A 27 6.83 -9.32 7.33
CA PRO A 27 7.53 -10.59 7.13
C PRO A 27 6.63 -11.81 7.39
N ASP A 28 5.54 -11.62 8.14
CA ASP A 28 4.61 -12.66 8.57
C ASP A 28 3.27 -12.64 7.80
N SER A 29 3.21 -11.96 6.65
CA SER A 29 1.99 -11.78 5.86
C SER A 29 1.31 -13.12 5.57
N PHE A 30 0.04 -13.23 6.00
CA PHE A 30 -0.78 -14.43 5.89
C PHE A 30 -1.25 -14.72 4.45
N SER A 31 -1.38 -13.71 3.60
CA SER A 31 -1.86 -13.84 2.21
C SER A 31 -0.76 -14.22 1.22
N ASP A 32 0.42 -13.60 1.35
CA ASP A 32 1.48 -13.66 0.34
C ASP A 32 2.78 -14.30 0.84
N GLY A 33 2.83 -14.74 2.11
CA GLY A 33 4.01 -15.36 2.72
C GLY A 33 5.19 -14.40 2.84
N GLY A 34 4.94 -13.10 3.01
CA GLY A 34 5.99 -12.08 3.10
C GLY A 34 6.62 -11.68 1.76
N ARG A 35 6.02 -12.05 0.61
CA ARG A 35 6.52 -11.74 -0.74
C ARG A 35 6.88 -10.27 -0.98
N PHE A 36 6.24 -9.35 -0.27
CA PHE A 36 6.46 -7.91 -0.42
C PHE A 36 7.27 -7.29 0.72
N TYR A 37 7.86 -8.09 1.61
CA TYR A 37 8.75 -7.56 2.66
C TYR A 37 10.03 -6.96 2.07
N ASP A 38 10.50 -7.48 0.94
CA ASP A 38 11.56 -6.84 0.16
C ASP A 38 11.06 -5.51 -0.45
N PRO A 39 11.77 -4.38 -0.23
CA PRO A 39 11.33 -3.07 -0.74
C PRO A 39 11.16 -3.01 -2.27
N ALA A 40 12.01 -3.70 -3.04
CA ALA A 40 11.87 -3.70 -4.49
C ALA A 40 10.63 -4.47 -4.93
N ALA A 41 10.31 -5.59 -4.26
CA ALA A 41 9.08 -6.32 -4.47
C ALA A 41 7.83 -5.51 -4.09
N ALA A 42 7.87 -4.76 -2.98
CA ALA A 42 6.79 -3.86 -2.57
C ALA A 42 6.53 -2.76 -3.62
N VAL A 43 7.58 -2.10 -4.10
CA VAL A 43 7.48 -1.08 -5.16
C VAL A 43 6.89 -1.68 -6.43
N ALA A 44 7.37 -2.86 -6.86
CA ALA A 44 6.85 -3.53 -8.04
C ALA A 44 5.35 -3.88 -7.90
N GLN A 45 4.90 -4.26 -6.70
CA GLN A 45 3.48 -4.51 -6.44
C GLN A 45 2.64 -3.23 -6.45
N ALA A 46 3.13 -2.15 -5.84
CA ALA A 46 2.44 -0.86 -5.87
C ALA A 46 2.25 -0.36 -7.31
N LEU A 47 3.28 -0.49 -8.15
CA LEU A 47 3.20 -0.13 -9.57
C LEU A 47 2.19 -1.00 -10.34
N ARG A 48 2.09 -2.29 -10.02
CA ARG A 48 1.04 -3.16 -10.59
C ARG A 48 -0.36 -2.71 -10.18
N MET A 49 -0.59 -2.44 -8.89
CA MET A 49 -1.88 -1.95 -8.39
C MET A 49 -2.32 -0.65 -9.07
N VAL A 50 -1.38 0.28 -9.28
CA VAL A 50 -1.65 1.51 -10.04
C VAL A 50 -2.03 1.19 -11.49
N ALA A 51 -1.32 0.28 -12.15
CA ALA A 51 -1.64 -0.15 -13.52
C ALA A 51 -3.02 -0.86 -13.61
N GLU A 52 -3.47 -1.51 -12.53
CA GLU A 52 -4.79 -2.13 -12.40
C GLU A 52 -5.90 -1.12 -12.06
N GLY A 53 -5.55 0.14 -11.78
CA GLY A 53 -6.50 1.23 -11.57
C GLY A 53 -6.71 1.65 -10.11
N ALA A 54 -5.79 1.31 -9.20
CA ALA A 54 -5.78 1.88 -7.87
C ALA A 54 -5.47 3.39 -7.95
N ASP A 55 -6.35 4.20 -7.35
CA ASP A 55 -6.19 5.65 -7.26
C ASP A 55 -5.28 6.04 -6.08
N VAL A 56 -5.25 5.18 -5.04
CA VAL A 56 -4.43 5.34 -3.82
C VAL A 56 -3.82 3.99 -3.45
N ILE A 57 -2.60 4.02 -2.90
CA ILE A 57 -1.95 2.86 -2.27
C ILE A 57 -1.81 3.13 -0.78
N ASP A 58 -2.34 2.24 0.05
CA ASP A 58 -2.17 2.22 1.50
C ASP A 58 -1.10 1.18 1.87
N VAL A 59 -0.02 1.63 2.52
CA VAL A 59 1.15 0.79 2.82
C VAL A 59 1.25 0.56 4.32
N GLY A 60 1.12 -0.70 4.75
CA GLY A 60 1.17 -1.10 6.15
C GLY A 60 2.37 -1.99 6.47
N ALA A 61 3.19 -1.59 7.45
CA ALA A 61 4.37 -2.35 7.91
C ALA A 61 4.13 -3.15 9.21
N GLU A 62 3.04 -2.86 9.93
CA GLU A 62 2.67 -3.58 11.16
C GLU A 62 1.46 -4.50 10.92
N SER A 63 1.62 -5.78 11.25
CA SER A 63 0.55 -6.78 11.16
C SER A 63 -0.46 -6.57 12.27
N THR A 64 -1.74 -6.43 11.94
CA THR A 64 -2.85 -6.35 12.89
C THR A 64 -3.58 -7.69 13.07
N ARG A 65 -3.01 -8.80 12.56
CA ARG A 65 -3.62 -10.12 12.70
C ARG A 65 -3.65 -10.56 14.18
N PRO A 66 -4.61 -11.39 14.60
CA PRO A 66 -4.62 -11.95 15.95
C PRO A 66 -3.29 -12.66 16.27
N GLY A 67 -2.64 -12.24 17.35
CA GLY A 67 -1.38 -12.82 17.82
C GLY A 67 -0.11 -12.31 17.13
N SER A 68 -0.18 -11.25 16.30
CA SER A 68 1.04 -10.58 15.84
C SER A 68 1.83 -9.96 17.01
N ALA A 69 3.15 -9.97 16.88
CA ALA A 69 4.01 -9.17 17.74
C ALA A 69 3.92 -7.71 17.30
N ARG A 70 3.85 -6.80 18.26
CA ARG A 70 4.03 -5.36 17.98
C ARG A 70 5.48 -5.09 17.64
N ILE A 71 5.69 -4.17 16.71
CA ILE A 71 7.01 -3.66 16.36
C ILE A 71 7.22 -2.27 16.96
N SER A 72 8.48 -1.84 17.04
CA SER A 72 8.78 -0.46 17.43
C SER A 72 8.45 0.50 16.28
N ALA A 73 8.19 1.77 16.57
CA ALA A 73 7.98 2.77 15.50
C ALA A 73 9.24 3.02 14.65
N SER A 74 10.42 2.62 15.13
CA SER A 74 11.69 2.75 14.42
C SER A 74 12.04 1.56 13.53
N GLU A 75 11.28 0.47 13.66
CA GLU A 75 11.42 -0.74 12.84
C GLU A 75 10.62 -0.60 11.55
#